data_AF-A0A7K2LYY4-F1
#
_entry.id   AF-A0A7K2LYY4-F1
#
_cell.length_a   1.000
_cell.length_b   1.000
_cell.length_c   1.000
_cell.angle_alpha   90.00
_cell.angle_beta   90.00
_cell.angle_gamma   90.00
#
_symmetry.space_group_name_H-M   'P 1'
#
loop_
_entity.id
_entity.type
_entity.pdbx_description
1 polymer ?
#
loop_
_entity_poly.entity_id
_entity_poly.type
_entity_poly.pdbx_seq_one_letter_code
_entity_poly.pdbx_strand_id
1 'polypeptide(L)'
;VEAARARLPHLCGRDPQALDADGIARAVVESVAENTSDAVVGALVWGAVAGVPGLLGFRAVNTLDAMVGHKSPRHRRYGWASARLDDVAGWPGA
;
A
#
# COMPACT_ATOMS: atom_id res chain seq x y z
N VAL A 1 15.76 -18.42 -7.38
CA VAL A 1 14.67 -18.35 -6.37
C VAL A 1 15.18 -17.84 -5.03
N GLU A 2 16.30 -18.34 -4.51
CA GLU A 2 16.83 -17.94 -3.18
C GLU A 2 17.06 -16.42 -3.02
N ALA A 3 17.69 -15.78 -4.00
CA ALA A 3 17.87 -14.32 -4.00
C ALA A 3 16.54 -13.55 -3.97
N ALA A 4 15.49 -14.08 -4.61
CA ALA A 4 14.16 -13.47 -4.57
C ALA A 4 13.49 -13.66 -3.19
N ARG A 5 13.66 -14.83 -2.56
CA ARG A 5 13.18 -15.08 -1.18
C ARG A 5 13.79 -14.10 -0.18
N ALA A 6 15.09 -13.80 -0.32
CA ALA A 6 15.76 -12.82 0.54
C ALA A 6 15.25 -11.37 0.33
N ARG A 7 14.70 -11.06 -0.85
CA ARG A 7 14.28 -9.70 -1.22
C ARG A 7 12.80 -9.43 -1.02
N LEU A 8 11.95 -10.45 -1.16
CA LEU A 8 10.49 -10.33 -1.08
C LEU A 8 9.98 -9.63 0.19
N PRO A 9 10.56 -9.83 1.39
CA PRO A 9 10.13 -9.14 2.61
C PRO A 9 10.28 -7.61 2.58
N HIS A 10 11.10 -7.08 1.67
CA HIS A 10 11.23 -5.63 1.48
C HIS A 10 10.12 -5.05 0.59
N LEU A 11 9.33 -5.89 -0.07
CA LEU A 11 8.21 -5.50 -0.94
C LEU A 11 6.86 -5.78 -0.28
N CYS A 12 6.72 -6.90 0.44
CA CYS A 12 5.46 -7.27 1.09
C CYS A 12 5.70 -8.14 2.33
N GLY A 13 4.68 -8.22 3.20
CA GLY A 13 4.74 -9.00 4.44
C GLY A 13 4.52 -10.51 4.30
N ARG A 14 4.49 -11.07 3.09
CA ARG A 14 4.29 -12.51 2.87
C ARG A 14 5.56 -13.28 3.25
N ASP A 15 5.41 -14.42 3.94
CA ASP A 15 6.54 -15.32 4.24
C ASP A 15 7.11 -15.90 2.93
N PRO A 16 8.35 -15.55 2.55
CA PRO A 16 8.92 -16.04 1.32
C PRO A 16 9.10 -17.54 1.34
N GLN A 17 9.32 -18.20 2.48
CA GLN A 17 9.59 -19.64 2.57
C GLN A 17 8.35 -20.50 2.27
N ALA A 18 7.15 -19.93 2.45
CA ALA A 18 5.89 -20.60 2.16
C ALA A 18 5.47 -20.54 0.68
N LEU A 19 6.21 -19.81 -0.17
CA LEU A 19 5.88 -19.61 -1.59
C LEU A 19 6.77 -20.43 -2.52
N ASP A 20 6.23 -20.90 -3.63
CA ASP A 20 7.00 -21.43 -4.76
C ASP A 20 7.43 -20.29 -5.71
N ALA A 21 8.08 -20.62 -6.83
CA ALA A 21 8.59 -19.62 -7.76
C ALA A 21 7.47 -18.73 -8.33
N ASP A 22 6.33 -19.33 -8.69
CA ASP A 22 5.17 -18.62 -9.24
C ASP A 22 4.48 -17.78 -8.16
N GLY A 23 4.38 -18.29 -6.93
CA GLY A 23 3.89 -17.55 -5.77
C GLY A 23 4.74 -16.31 -5.46
N ILE A 24 6.07 -16.41 -5.57
CA ILE A 24 6.98 -15.26 -5.43
C ILE A 24 6.75 -14.26 -6.56
N ALA A 25 6.64 -14.71 -7.81
CA ALA A 25 6.40 -13.81 -8.95
C ALA A 25 5.07 -13.06 -8.82
N ARG A 26 4.00 -13.78 -8.45
CA ARG A 26 2.69 -13.19 -8.18
C ARG A 26 2.74 -12.18 -7.04
N ALA A 27 3.38 -12.52 -5.92
CA ALA A 27 3.52 -11.62 -4.78
C ALA A 27 4.22 -10.31 -5.16
N VAL A 28 5.26 -10.39 -6.00
CA VAL A 28 5.96 -9.19 -6.51
C VAL A 28 5.05 -8.36 -7.41
N VAL A 29 4.35 -9.00 -8.37
CA VAL A 29 3.48 -8.27 -9.31
C VAL A 29 2.33 -7.59 -8.57
N GLU A 30 1.66 -8.29 -7.65
CA GLU A 30 0.58 -7.72 -6.84
C GLU A 30 1.08 -6.52 -6.03
N SER A 31 2.21 -6.64 -5.33
CA SER A 31 2.71 -5.57 -4.47
C SER A 31 3.26 -4.37 -5.24
N VAL A 32 3.88 -4.59 -6.42
CA VAL A 32 4.30 -3.48 -7.29
C VAL A 32 3.08 -2.77 -7.87
N ALA A 33 2.06 -3.52 -8.30
CA ALA A 33 0.83 -2.93 -8.84
C ALA A 33 0.09 -2.11 -7.77
N GLU A 34 -0.10 -2.67 -6.58
CA GLU A 34 -0.73 -2.00 -5.43
C GLU A 34 0.00 -0.70 -5.08
N ASN A 35 1.31 -0.76 -4.85
CA ASN A 35 2.11 0.43 -4.54
C ASN A 35 2.13 1.46 -5.67
N THR A 36 1.99 1.02 -6.93
CA THR A 36 1.90 1.94 -8.09
C THR A 36 0.53 2.62 -8.13
N SER A 37 -0.54 1.88 -7.86
CA SER A 37 -1.90 2.45 -7.80
C SER A 37 -1.97 3.54 -6.74
N ASP A 38 -1.50 3.23 -5.55
CA ASP A 38 -1.50 4.16 -4.43
C ASP A 38 -0.58 5.36 -4.68
N ALA A 39 0.68 5.12 -5.05
CA ALA A 39 1.61 6.23 -5.21
C ALA A 39 1.25 7.13 -6.41
N VAL A 40 0.76 6.56 -7.52
CA VAL A 40 0.62 7.29 -8.78
C VAL A 40 -0.83 7.49 -9.17
N VAL A 41 -1.60 6.42 -9.33
CA VAL A 41 -2.95 6.49 -9.89
C VAL A 41 -3.88 7.27 -8.96
N GLY A 42 -3.97 6.89 -7.69
CA GLY A 42 -4.81 7.59 -6.70
C GLY A 42 -4.40 9.05 -6.54
N ALA A 43 -3.09 9.33 -6.46
CA ALA A 43 -2.59 10.70 -6.37
C ALA A 43 -2.94 11.56 -7.59
N LEU A 44 -2.87 11.00 -8.80
CA LEU A 44 -3.26 11.71 -10.03
C LEU A 44 -4.77 11.88 -10.14
N VAL A 45 -5.57 10.90 -9.75
CA VAL A 45 -7.05 10.99 -9.75
C VAL A 45 -7.50 12.12 -8.82
N TRP A 46 -7.02 12.14 -7.57
CA TRP A 46 -7.38 13.21 -6.63
C TRP A 46 -6.76 14.56 -7.01
N GLY A 47 -5.57 14.55 -7.63
CA GLY A 47 -4.98 15.72 -8.25
C GLY A 47 -5.84 16.29 -9.38
N ALA A 48 -6.46 15.45 -10.20
CA ALA A 48 -7.35 15.89 -11.28
C ALA A 48 -8.69 16.42 -10.74
N VAL A 49 -9.24 15.79 -9.69
CA VAL A 49 -10.54 16.18 -9.10
C VAL A 49 -10.44 17.49 -8.31
N ALA A 50 -9.40 17.66 -7.48
CA ALA A 50 -9.30 18.76 -6.52
C ALA A 50 -7.99 19.56 -6.62
N GLY A 51 -7.19 19.37 -7.68
CA GLY A 51 -5.94 20.08 -7.88
C GLY A 51 -4.85 19.71 -6.87
N VAL A 52 -3.94 20.64 -6.61
CA VAL A 52 -2.84 20.46 -5.65
C VAL A 52 -3.34 20.03 -4.25
N PRO A 53 -4.43 20.60 -3.68
CA PRO A 53 -4.98 20.13 -2.41
C PRO A 53 -5.38 18.65 -2.41
N GLY A 54 -6.01 18.17 -3.48
CA GLY A 54 -6.42 16.76 -3.62
C GLY A 54 -5.23 15.81 -3.67
N LEU A 55 -4.22 16.16 -4.46
CA LEU A 55 -2.98 15.38 -4.56
C LEU A 55 -2.27 15.27 -3.21
N LEU A 56 -2.10 16.40 -2.52
CA LEU A 56 -1.43 16.43 -1.21
C LEU A 56 -2.25 15.71 -0.14
N GLY A 57 -3.57 15.89 -0.14
CA GLY A 57 -4.48 15.21 0.79
C GLY A 57 -4.43 13.70 0.63
N PHE A 58 -4.52 13.19 -0.60
CA PHE A 58 -4.43 11.76 -0.88
C PHE A 58 -3.07 11.18 -0.45
N ARG A 59 -1.95 11.85 -0.79
CA ARG A 59 -0.62 11.40 -0.34
C ARG A 59 -0.47 11.40 1.18
N ALA A 60 -1.07 12.36 1.88
CA ALA A 60 -1.05 12.40 3.33
C ALA A 60 -1.81 11.21 3.93
N VAL A 61 -3.00 10.89 3.42
CA VAL A 61 -3.81 9.73 3.86
C VAL A 61 -3.05 8.42 3.63
N ASN A 62 -2.51 8.20 2.43
CA ASN A 62 -1.80 6.97 2.09
C ASN A 62 -0.50 6.80 2.90
N THR A 63 0.23 7.90 3.16
CA THR A 63 1.40 7.88 4.04
C THR A 63 1.02 7.57 5.49
N LEU A 64 -0.10 8.12 5.97
CA LEU A 64 -0.60 7.83 7.31
C LEU A 64 -0.99 6.36 7.46
N ASP A 65 -1.63 5.76 6.46
CA ASP A 65 -1.93 4.33 6.50
C ASP A 65 -0.66 3.46 6.55
N ALA A 66 0.33 3.75 5.71
CA ALA A 66 1.62 3.05 5.73
C ALA A 66 2.36 3.17 7.08
N MET A 67 2.23 4.31 7.77
CA MET A 67 2.94 4.59 9.03
C MET A 67 2.23 4.02 10.28
N VAL A 68 0.89 4.10 10.33
CA VAL A 68 0.11 3.82 11.55
C VAL A 68 -1.10 2.91 11.33
N GLY A 69 -1.47 2.61 10.08
CA GLY A 69 -2.56 1.68 9.74
C GLY A 69 -2.26 0.22 10.05
N HIS A 70 -0.98 -0.16 10.06
CA HIS A 70 -0.56 -1.51 10.39
C HIS A 70 -0.87 -1.85 11.86
N LYS A 71 -1.46 -3.04 12.09
CA LYS A 71 -1.85 -3.53 13.44
C LYS A 71 -0.62 -3.81 14.31
N SER A 72 -0.02 -2.76 14.87
CA SER A 72 0.98 -2.87 15.94
C SER A 72 0.30 -2.79 17.31
N PRO A 73 0.88 -3.38 18.37
CA PRO A 73 0.38 -3.25 19.74
C PRO A 73 0.20 -1.78 20.18
N ARG A 74 0.98 -0.87 19.58
CA ARG A 74 0.98 0.57 19.85
C ARG A 74 -0.15 1.31 19.12
N HIS A 75 -0.50 0.92 17.89
CA HIS A 75 -1.48 1.63 17.05
C HIS A 75 -2.85 0.94 16.98
N ARG A 76 -3.03 -0.20 17.66
CA ARG A 76 -4.27 -1.00 17.69
C ARG A 76 -5.57 -0.23 17.99
N ARG A 77 -5.48 0.90 18.71
CA ARG A 77 -6.63 1.74 19.10
C ARG A 77 -6.96 2.88 18.12
N TYR A 78 -6.02 3.30 17.27
CA TYR A 78 -6.17 4.51 16.44
C TYR A 78 -5.83 4.31 14.96
N GLY A 79 -5.05 3.29 14.60
CA GLY A 79 -4.66 3.00 13.20
C GLY A 79 -5.81 2.59 12.29
N TRP A 80 -6.96 2.18 12.86
CA TRP A 80 -8.14 1.83 12.05
C TRP A 80 -8.72 3.05 11.33
N ALA A 81 -8.65 4.25 11.92
CA ALA A 81 -9.23 5.45 11.31
C ALA A 81 -8.44 5.89 10.07
N SER A 82 -7.10 5.77 10.08
CA SER A 82 -6.26 6.03 8.91
C SER A 82 -6.51 4.99 7.81
N ALA A 83 -6.57 3.70 8.17
CA ALA A 83 -6.83 2.62 7.21
C ALA A 83 -8.18 2.80 6.50
N ARG A 84 -9.23 3.18 7.24
CA ARG A 84 -10.55 3.34 6.64
C ARG A 84 -10.70 4.61 5.81
N LEU A 85 -9.93 5.66 6.13
CA LEU A 85 -9.85 6.86 5.29
C LEU A 85 -9.10 6.56 4.00
N ASP A 86 -8.03 5.76 4.07
CA ASP A 86 -7.29 5.31 2.89
C ASP A 86 -8.14 4.41 2.00
N ASP A 87 -8.85 3.41 2.55
CA ASP A 87 -9.78 2.56 1.80
C ASP A 87 -10.81 3.38 0.99
N VAL A 88 -11.38 4.43 1.61
CA VAL A 88 -12.38 5.29 0.95
C VAL A 88 -11.74 6.19 -0.11
N ALA A 89 -10.56 6.73 0.19
CA ALA A 89 -9.83 7.59 -0.74
C ALA A 89 -9.26 6.79 -1.92
N GLY A 90 -8.86 5.53 -1.71
CA GLY A 90 -8.31 4.62 -2.69
C GLY A 90 -9.36 3.97 -3.59
N TRP A 91 -10.64 3.96 -3.18
CA TRP A 91 -11.74 3.36 -3.95
C TRP A 91 -11.81 3.74 -5.44
N PRO A 92 -11.52 4.99 -5.89
CA PRO A 92 -11.49 5.33 -7.30
C PRO A 92 -10.37 4.67 -8.11
N GLY A 93 -9.33 4.14 -7.45
CA GLY A 93 -8.16 3.48 -8.06
C GLY A 93 -8.05 1.98 -7.76
N ALA A 94 -9.03 1.39 -7.06
CA ALA A 94 -9.16 -0.05 -6.81
C ALA A 94 -10.03 -0.73 -7.87
#